data_AF-A0A9D8AFE8-F1
#
_entry.id   AF-A0A9D8AFE8-F1
#
_cell.length_a   1.000
_cell.length_b   1.000
_cell.length_c   1.000
_cell.angle_alpha   90.00
_cell.angle_beta   90.00
_cell.angle_gamma   90.00
#
_symmetry.space_group_name_H-M   'P 1'
#
loop_
_entity.id
_entity.type
_entity.pdbx_description
1 polymer ?
#
loop_
_entity_poly.entity_id
_entity_poly.type
_entity_poly.pdbx_seq_one_letter_code
_entity_poly.pdbx_strand_id
1 'polypeptide(L)'
;MLINEMGKTKQSQDIEQNQPEEEIREQSLRSAVLQAKAAKDKLDKDKKIKEGNKTSYAQKVRSRRLRAAWYVLLPSGGFSLLYIHMHIFARMVIGKQFCKLGEEWKGVSNVVKSLLRFAEITTIIFLDLIAIFFIACFIMIIIFAMENPYLSGAIVGGSVIGGLVLDFYSPN
;
A
#
# COMPACT_ATOMS: atom_id res chain seq x y z
N MET A 1 -2.28 91.44 -21.43
CA MET A 1 -2.72 90.04 -21.26
C MET A 1 -1.98 89.21 -22.29
N LEU A 2 -0.73 88.82 -21.97
CA LEU A 2 0.19 88.05 -22.81
C LEU A 2 1.33 87.60 -21.90
N ILE A 3 1.31 86.37 -21.39
CA ILE A 3 2.52 85.64 -21.00
C ILE A 3 2.26 84.18 -21.35
N ASN A 4 2.98 83.70 -22.37
CA ASN A 4 3.03 82.32 -22.78
C ASN A 4 4.49 81.87 -22.82
N GLU A 5 4.69 80.59 -22.48
CA GLU A 5 5.84 79.73 -22.79
C GLU A 5 7.23 80.10 -22.25
N MET A 6 7.62 79.46 -21.14
CA MET A 6 9.00 78.96 -21.02
C MET A 6 9.03 77.65 -20.21
N GLY A 7 9.51 76.61 -20.87
CA GLY A 7 10.50 75.71 -20.26
C GLY A 7 9.98 74.52 -19.47
N LYS A 8 9.66 73.41 -20.17
CA LYS A 8 9.71 72.08 -19.55
C LYS A 8 10.07 71.00 -20.56
N THR A 9 11.34 71.00 -20.97
CA THR A 9 11.98 69.85 -21.62
C THR A 9 13.40 69.73 -21.11
N LYS A 10 13.60 68.91 -20.09
CA LYS A 10 14.90 68.28 -19.81
C LYS A 10 14.70 66.98 -19.02
N GLN A 11 15.26 65.92 -19.60
CA GLN A 11 15.68 64.67 -18.97
C GLN A 11 14.60 63.73 -18.42
N SER A 12 14.09 62.89 -19.30
CA SER A 12 13.72 61.50 -18.98
C SER A 12 14.02 60.63 -20.19
N GLN A 13 15.31 60.45 -20.46
CA GLN A 13 15.86 59.41 -21.33
C GLN A 13 17.24 59.11 -20.76
N ASP A 14 17.33 58.04 -19.98
CA ASP A 14 18.54 57.24 -19.74
C ASP A 14 18.25 56.23 -18.61
N ILE A 15 17.24 55.39 -18.81
CA ILE A 15 17.13 54.09 -18.14
C ILE A 15 16.55 53.16 -19.22
N GLU A 16 17.04 51.92 -19.26
CA GLU A 16 16.38 50.78 -19.94
C GLU A 16 16.85 50.44 -21.35
N GLN A 17 18.10 49.98 -21.46
CA GLN A 17 18.48 49.07 -22.55
C GLN A 17 19.71 48.25 -22.14
N ASN A 18 19.55 47.24 -21.27
CA ASN A 18 20.47 46.09 -21.31
C ASN A 18 20.06 44.76 -20.64
N GLN A 19 18.79 44.47 -20.36
CA GLN A 19 18.37 43.11 -19.97
C GLN A 19 16.93 42.86 -20.43
N PRO A 20 16.71 42.05 -21.48
CA PRO A 20 15.56 41.14 -21.40
C PRO A 20 15.70 39.78 -22.11
N GLU A 21 16.81 39.41 -22.77
CA GLU A 21 16.80 38.16 -23.56
C GLU A 21 17.02 36.87 -22.74
N GLU A 22 17.82 36.91 -21.67
CA GLU A 22 18.13 35.72 -20.88
C GLU A 22 16.98 35.30 -19.94
N GLU A 23 16.29 36.28 -19.36
CA GLU A 23 15.17 36.07 -18.41
C GLU A 23 13.91 35.54 -19.13
N ILE A 24 13.66 35.99 -20.36
CA ILE A 24 12.58 35.48 -21.22
C ILE A 24 12.85 34.01 -21.60
N ARG A 25 14.12 33.64 -21.83
CA ARG A 25 14.52 32.27 -22.16
C ARG A 25 14.36 31.33 -20.96
N GLU A 26 14.72 31.78 -19.76
CA GLU A 26 14.49 31.03 -18.54
C GLU A 26 13.00 30.83 -18.22
N GLN A 27 12.17 31.86 -18.40
CA GLN A 27 10.72 31.74 -18.24
C GLN A 27 10.09 30.78 -19.27
N SER A 28 10.61 30.75 -20.49
CA SER A 28 10.21 29.81 -21.54
C SER A 28 10.58 28.35 -21.18
N LEU A 29 11.78 28.12 -20.64
CA LEU A 29 12.22 26.80 -20.21
C LEU A 29 11.43 26.28 -19.00
N ARG A 30 11.17 27.14 -18.00
CA ARG A 30 10.37 26.77 -16.82
C ARG A 30 8.92 26.47 -17.19
N SER A 31 8.32 27.24 -18.11
CA SER A 31 6.96 26.99 -18.60
C SER A 31 6.87 25.72 -19.46
N ALA A 32 7.89 25.42 -20.27
CA ALA A 32 7.98 24.16 -21.01
C ALA A 32 8.10 22.93 -20.09
N VAL A 33 8.89 23.02 -19.02
CA VAL A 33 9.02 21.94 -18.02
C VAL A 33 7.71 21.73 -17.26
N LEU A 34 7.01 22.81 -16.88
CA LEU A 34 5.70 22.72 -16.23
C LEU A 34 4.64 22.08 -17.15
N GLN A 35 4.63 22.44 -18.43
CA GLN A 35 3.74 21.83 -19.42
C GLN A 35 4.07 20.35 -19.66
N ALA A 36 5.36 19.99 -19.75
CA ALA A 36 5.78 18.61 -19.88
C ALA A 36 5.41 17.75 -18.65
N LYS A 37 5.51 18.32 -17.44
CA LYS A 37 5.10 17.67 -16.19
C LYS A 37 3.59 17.49 -16.14
N ALA A 38 2.82 18.51 -16.52
CA ALA A 38 1.37 18.43 -16.62
C ALA A 38 0.89 17.42 -17.68
N ALA A 39 1.59 17.32 -18.81
CA ALA A 39 1.29 16.34 -19.85
C ALA A 39 1.57 14.90 -19.39
N LYS A 40 2.69 14.67 -18.68
CA LYS A 40 2.98 13.37 -18.05
C LYS A 40 1.93 12.98 -17.01
N ASP A 41 1.50 13.92 -16.16
CA ASP A 41 0.46 13.67 -15.16
C ASP A 41 -0.90 13.34 -15.80
N LYS A 42 -1.25 13.98 -16.93
CA LYS A 42 -2.47 13.64 -17.69
C LYS A 42 -2.37 12.26 -18.32
N LEU A 43 -1.23 11.92 -18.93
CA LEU A 43 -0.99 10.60 -19.52
C LEU A 43 -1.01 9.46 -18.48
N ASP A 44 -0.48 9.70 -17.29
CA ASP A 44 -0.52 8.72 -16.19
C ASP A 44 -1.93 8.57 -15.61
N LYS A 45 -2.72 9.65 -15.56
CA LYS A 45 -4.14 9.58 -15.20
C LYS A 45 -4.94 8.81 -16.25
N ASP A 46 -4.71 9.08 -17.53
CA ASP A 46 -5.43 8.43 -18.64
C ASP A 46 -5.04 6.95 -18.79
N LYS A 47 -3.77 6.59 -18.56
CA LYS A 47 -3.35 5.18 -18.47
C LYS A 47 -4.03 4.45 -17.31
N LYS A 48 -4.13 5.09 -16.12
CA LYS A 48 -4.84 4.52 -14.97
C LYS A 48 -6.34 4.37 -15.22
N ILE A 49 -6.96 5.28 -15.98
CA ILE A 49 -8.38 5.23 -16.36
C ILE A 49 -8.62 4.11 -17.40
N LYS A 50 -7.75 3.97 -18.40
CA LYS A 50 -7.85 2.92 -19.43
C LYS A 50 -7.60 1.51 -18.87
N GLU A 51 -6.71 1.34 -17.89
CA GLU A 51 -6.56 0.07 -17.18
C GLU A 51 -7.74 -0.23 -16.23
N GLY A 52 -8.43 0.80 -15.72
CA GLY A 52 -9.57 0.65 -14.81
C GLY A 52 -10.86 0.10 -15.44
N ASN A 53 -11.03 0.23 -16.76
CA ASN A 53 -12.26 -0.17 -17.46
C ASN A 53 -12.29 -1.60 -18.00
N LYS A 54 -11.17 -2.34 -17.93
CA LYS A 54 -11.13 -3.77 -18.29
C LYS A 54 -11.05 -4.65 -17.05
N THR A 55 -11.99 -4.48 -16.11
CA THR A 55 -12.10 -5.43 -15.00
C THR A 55 -12.85 -6.67 -15.45
N SER A 56 -12.15 -7.80 -15.53
CA SER A 56 -12.77 -9.10 -15.80
C SER A 56 -13.84 -9.41 -14.74
N TYR A 57 -14.91 -10.12 -15.11
CA TYR A 57 -15.91 -10.60 -14.14
C TYR A 57 -15.26 -11.33 -12.95
N ALA A 58 -14.19 -12.09 -13.21
CA ALA A 58 -13.42 -12.78 -12.19
C ALA A 58 -12.70 -11.83 -11.21
N GLN A 59 -12.35 -10.61 -11.63
CA GLN A 59 -11.80 -9.58 -10.75
C GLN A 59 -12.89 -8.96 -9.86
N LYS A 60 -14.11 -8.74 -10.38
CA LYS A 60 -15.26 -8.28 -9.59
C LYS A 60 -15.67 -9.25 -8.48
N VAL A 61 -15.62 -10.55 -8.76
CA VAL A 61 -15.94 -11.57 -7.74
C VAL A 61 -14.84 -11.60 -6.67
N ARG A 62 -13.56 -11.55 -7.08
CA ARG A 62 -12.43 -11.54 -6.14
C ARG A 62 -12.41 -10.29 -5.26
N SER A 63 -12.72 -9.11 -5.81
CA SER A 63 -12.79 -7.86 -5.03
C SER A 63 -13.90 -7.90 -3.96
N ARG A 64 -15.05 -8.52 -4.25
CA ARG A 64 -16.10 -8.77 -3.24
C ARG A 64 -15.64 -9.68 -2.11
N ARG A 65 -14.91 -10.76 -2.43
CA ARG A 65 -14.37 -11.68 -1.42
C ARG A 65 -13.30 -11.01 -0.56
N LEU A 66 -12.46 -10.17 -1.17
CA LEU A 66 -11.46 -9.38 -0.42
C LEU A 66 -12.15 -8.43 0.56
N ARG A 67 -13.22 -7.76 0.11
CA ARG A 67 -14.02 -6.89 0.97
C ARG A 67 -14.67 -7.66 2.12
N ALA A 68 -15.18 -8.86 1.87
CA ALA A 68 -15.72 -9.73 2.91
C ALA A 68 -14.63 -10.16 3.91
N ALA A 69 -13.43 -10.49 3.44
CA ALA A 69 -12.30 -10.85 4.31
C ALA A 69 -11.94 -9.71 5.28
N TRP A 70 -12.02 -8.45 4.84
CA TRP A 70 -11.86 -7.28 5.72
C TRP A 70 -12.93 -7.19 6.83
N TYR A 71 -14.18 -7.58 6.55
CA TYR A 71 -15.24 -7.58 7.57
C TYR A 71 -15.09 -8.73 8.58
N VAL A 72 -14.61 -9.88 8.13
CA VAL A 72 -14.43 -11.07 8.98
C VAL A 72 -13.06 -11.05 9.69
N LEU A 73 -12.26 -9.98 9.50
CA LEU A 73 -10.91 -9.82 10.06
C LEU A 73 -10.87 -9.98 11.59
N LEU A 74 -11.69 -9.21 12.28
CA LEU A 74 -11.78 -9.23 13.74
C LEU A 74 -12.36 -10.53 14.30
N PRO A 75 -13.53 -11.02 13.84
CA PRO A 75 -14.14 -12.21 14.46
C PRO A 75 -13.40 -13.52 14.17
N SER A 76 -12.56 -13.58 13.13
CA SER A 76 -11.80 -14.80 12.79
C SER A 76 -10.47 -14.95 13.52
N GLY A 77 -10.16 -14.08 14.49
CA GLY A 77 -8.91 -14.16 15.26
C GLY A 77 -7.65 -14.02 14.39
N GLY A 78 -7.74 -13.36 13.24
CA GLY A 78 -6.62 -13.18 12.31
C GLY A 78 -6.47 -14.27 11.24
N PHE A 79 -7.35 -15.28 11.15
CA PHE A 79 -7.24 -16.28 10.08
C PHE A 79 -7.48 -15.68 8.68
N SER A 80 -8.36 -14.69 8.58
CA SER A 80 -8.57 -13.94 7.34
C SER A 80 -7.44 -12.97 7.00
N LEU A 81 -6.57 -12.61 7.95
CA LEU A 81 -5.31 -11.89 7.68
C LEU A 81 -4.40 -12.76 6.80
N LEU A 82 -4.34 -14.07 7.06
CA LEU A 82 -3.57 -15.03 6.27
C LEU A 82 -4.10 -15.10 4.82
N TYR A 83 -5.42 -15.05 4.64
CA TYR A 83 -6.04 -14.98 3.32
C TYR A 83 -5.70 -13.68 2.57
N ILE A 84 -5.76 -12.53 3.24
CA ILE A 84 -5.36 -11.24 2.66
C ILE A 84 -3.88 -11.27 2.27
N HIS A 85 -3.03 -11.84 3.12
CA HIS A 85 -1.60 -11.99 2.84
C HIS A 85 -1.33 -12.90 1.65
N MET A 86 -1.98 -14.07 1.59
CA MET A 86 -1.89 -14.99 0.45
C MET A 86 -2.36 -14.31 -0.84
N HIS A 87 -3.36 -13.43 -0.77
CA HIS A 87 -3.81 -12.63 -1.91
C HIS A 87 -2.75 -11.61 -2.39
N ILE A 88 -2.07 -10.93 -1.47
CA ILE A 88 -0.96 -10.02 -1.79
C ILE A 88 0.21 -10.80 -2.41
N PHE A 89 0.56 -11.94 -1.83
CA PHE A 89 1.60 -12.82 -2.36
C PHE A 89 1.23 -13.36 -3.76
N ALA A 90 0.01 -13.85 -3.95
CA ALA A 90 -0.48 -14.32 -5.24
C ALA A 90 -0.46 -13.21 -6.30
N ARG A 91 -0.73 -11.96 -5.90
CA ARG A 91 -0.59 -10.80 -6.79
C ARG A 91 0.88 -10.52 -7.16
N MET A 92 1.82 -10.72 -6.23
CA MET A 92 3.25 -10.58 -6.51
C MET A 92 3.74 -11.65 -7.48
N VAL A 93 3.28 -12.90 -7.33
CA VAL A 93 3.71 -14.05 -8.14
C VAL A 93 3.00 -14.11 -9.51
N ILE A 94 1.67 -13.94 -9.55
CA ILE A 94 0.83 -14.16 -10.75
C ILE A 94 0.51 -12.82 -11.46
N GLY A 95 0.88 -11.68 -10.87
CA GLY A 95 0.79 -10.38 -11.50
C GLY A 95 -0.64 -9.83 -11.64
N LYS A 96 -0.93 -9.18 -12.78
CA LYS A 96 -2.12 -8.32 -13.04
C LYS A 96 -3.49 -9.02 -12.91
N GLN A 97 -3.53 -10.34 -12.71
CA GLN A 97 -4.80 -11.06 -12.57
C GLN A 97 -5.50 -10.77 -11.24
N PHE A 98 -4.77 -10.36 -10.21
CA PHE A 98 -5.33 -9.99 -8.91
C PHE A 98 -5.57 -8.48 -8.85
N CYS A 99 -6.73 -8.09 -8.29
CA CYS A 99 -7.05 -6.67 -8.09
C CYS A 99 -6.02 -6.02 -7.17
N LYS A 100 -5.72 -4.74 -7.40
CA LYS A 100 -4.95 -3.95 -6.43
C LYS A 100 -5.77 -3.83 -5.15
N LEU A 101 -5.13 -4.05 -3.99
CA LEU A 101 -5.74 -3.72 -2.71
C LEU A 101 -6.17 -2.24 -2.73
N GLY A 102 -7.39 -1.96 -2.28
CA GLY A 102 -7.98 -0.64 -2.34
C GLY A 102 -8.78 -0.33 -3.63
N GLU A 103 -8.63 -1.12 -4.70
CA GLU A 103 -9.49 -0.97 -5.89
C GLU A 103 -10.91 -1.49 -5.64
N GLU A 104 -11.10 -2.39 -4.67
CA GLU A 104 -12.44 -2.81 -4.23
C GLU A 104 -13.26 -1.66 -3.60
N TRP A 105 -12.61 -0.54 -3.26
CA TRP A 105 -13.24 0.66 -2.68
C TRP A 105 -13.32 1.84 -3.66
N LYS A 106 -13.26 1.58 -4.98
CA LYS A 106 -13.53 2.61 -6.01
C LYS A 106 -14.94 3.21 -5.77
N GLY A 107 -14.98 4.49 -5.38
CA GLY A 107 -16.20 5.21 -4.99
C GLY A 107 -16.20 5.73 -3.55
N VAL A 108 -15.25 5.30 -2.72
CA VAL A 108 -15.10 5.77 -1.34
C VAL A 108 -14.10 6.93 -1.28
N SER A 109 -14.30 7.84 -0.31
CA SER A 109 -13.52 9.08 -0.12
C SER A 109 -12.00 8.84 -0.14
N ASN A 110 -11.25 9.87 -0.53
CA ASN A 110 -9.78 9.80 -0.61
C ASN A 110 -9.14 9.47 0.75
N VAL A 111 -9.81 9.80 1.87
CA VAL A 111 -9.39 9.46 3.23
C VAL A 111 -9.34 7.95 3.44
N VAL A 112 -10.39 7.23 3.01
CA VAL A 112 -10.47 5.77 3.16
C VAL A 112 -9.43 5.07 2.29
N LYS A 113 -9.14 5.60 1.10
CA LYS A 113 -8.04 5.08 0.26
C LYS A 113 -6.67 5.23 0.92
N SER A 114 -6.45 6.33 1.64
CA SER A 114 -5.20 6.54 2.39
C SER A 114 -5.09 5.52 3.52
N LEU A 115 -6.14 5.37 4.33
CA LEU A 115 -6.19 4.40 5.44
C LEU A 115 -5.98 2.96 4.97
N LEU A 116 -6.51 2.58 3.81
CA LEU A 116 -6.31 1.25 3.24
C LEU A 116 -4.87 1.00 2.78
N ARG A 117 -4.19 2.02 2.24
CA ARG A 117 -2.76 1.91 1.93
C ARG A 117 -1.91 1.79 3.19
N PHE A 118 -2.25 2.54 4.24
CA PHE A 118 -1.60 2.38 5.54
C PHE A 118 -1.87 1.00 6.12
N ALA A 119 -3.12 0.53 6.06
CA ALA A 119 -3.49 -0.80 6.50
C ALA A 119 -2.69 -1.89 5.77
N GLU A 120 -2.45 -1.77 4.47
CA GLU A 120 -1.60 -2.71 3.71
C GLU A 120 -0.19 -2.82 4.31
N ILE A 121 0.48 -1.67 4.52
CA ILE A 121 1.84 -1.64 5.08
C ILE A 121 1.85 -2.14 6.53
N THR A 122 0.92 -1.65 7.35
CA THR A 122 0.78 -2.05 8.75
C THR A 122 0.50 -3.55 8.88
N THR A 123 -0.32 -4.12 8.01
CA THR A 123 -0.65 -5.56 8.03
C THR A 123 0.57 -6.41 7.71
N ILE A 124 1.42 -6.00 6.75
CA ILE A 124 2.65 -6.72 6.42
C ILE A 124 3.62 -6.72 7.61
N ILE A 125 3.84 -5.55 8.22
CA ILE A 125 4.72 -5.41 9.39
C ILE A 125 4.20 -6.22 10.57
N PHE A 126 2.88 -6.17 10.80
CA PHE A 126 2.24 -6.92 11.88
C PHE A 126 2.34 -8.44 11.68
N LEU A 127 2.21 -8.91 10.44
CA LEU A 127 2.35 -10.33 10.14
C LEU A 127 3.80 -10.82 10.29
N ASP A 128 4.79 -10.03 9.88
CA ASP A 128 6.21 -10.35 10.11
C ASP A 128 6.50 -10.46 11.61
N LEU A 129 5.96 -9.56 12.43
CA LEU A 129 6.07 -9.63 13.89
C LEU A 129 5.45 -10.91 14.45
N ILE A 130 4.26 -11.29 13.97
CA ILE A 130 3.61 -12.54 14.38
C ILE A 130 4.44 -13.76 13.95
N ALA A 131 4.94 -13.78 12.72
CA ALA A 131 5.74 -14.88 12.20
C ALA A 131 7.04 -15.04 13.00
N ILE A 132 7.75 -13.94 13.27
CA ILE A 132 8.95 -13.92 14.11
C ILE A 132 8.63 -14.43 15.52
N PHE A 133 7.49 -14.01 16.10
CA PHE A 133 7.05 -14.49 17.41
C PHE A 133 6.83 -16.01 17.43
N PHE A 134 6.13 -16.57 16.44
CA PHE A 134 5.93 -18.02 16.34
C PHE A 134 7.25 -18.78 16.14
N ILE A 135 8.16 -18.26 15.30
CA ILE A 135 9.49 -18.85 15.11
C ILE A 135 10.28 -18.83 16.43
N ALA A 136 10.26 -17.72 17.17
CA ALA A 136 10.94 -17.59 18.46
C ALA A 136 10.35 -18.54 19.51
N CYS A 137 9.02 -18.64 19.61
CA CYS A 137 8.34 -19.62 20.47
C CYS A 137 8.74 -21.05 20.10
N PHE A 138 8.78 -21.38 18.81
CA PHE A 138 9.16 -22.71 18.35
C PHE A 138 10.61 -23.05 18.71
N ILE A 139 11.54 -22.11 18.53
CA ILE A 139 12.94 -22.26 18.93
C ILE A 139 13.03 -22.47 20.46
N MET A 140 12.30 -21.69 21.25
CA MET A 140 12.26 -21.86 22.71
C MET A 140 11.75 -23.24 23.13
N ILE A 141 10.70 -23.76 22.46
CA ILE A 141 10.20 -25.11 22.69
C ILE A 141 11.27 -26.16 22.39
N ILE A 142 12.02 -26.00 21.28
CA ILE A 142 13.11 -26.91 20.93
C ILE A 142 14.22 -26.88 21.99
N ILE A 143 14.66 -25.69 22.40
CA ILE A 143 15.69 -25.52 23.43
C ILE A 143 15.23 -26.19 24.74
N PHE A 144 13.99 -25.92 25.16
CA PHE A 144 13.42 -26.53 26.35
C PHE A 144 13.33 -28.07 26.25
N ALA A 145 12.96 -28.60 25.08
CA ALA A 145 12.90 -30.03 24.83
C ALA A 145 14.29 -30.70 24.86
N MET A 146 15.33 -29.97 24.43
CA MET A 146 16.73 -30.41 24.50
C MET A 146 17.28 -30.40 25.93
N GLU A 147 16.93 -29.40 26.74
CA GLU A 147 17.36 -29.31 28.14
C GLU A 147 16.67 -30.34 29.04
N ASN A 148 15.43 -30.73 28.71
CA ASN A 148 14.63 -31.67 29.50
C ASN A 148 14.14 -32.88 28.67
N PRO A 149 15.05 -33.75 28.18
CA PRO A 149 14.69 -34.87 27.29
C PRO A 149 13.76 -35.90 27.95
N TYR A 150 13.82 -36.03 29.28
CA TYR A 150 12.98 -36.95 30.04
C TYR A 150 11.52 -36.45 30.18
N LEU A 151 11.33 -35.12 30.28
CA LEU A 151 10.00 -34.51 30.39
C LEU A 151 9.31 -34.44 29.02
N SER A 152 10.06 -34.16 27.96
CA SER A 152 9.54 -34.17 26.57
C SER A 152 9.15 -35.57 26.11
N GLY A 153 9.94 -36.60 26.47
CA GLY A 153 9.59 -38.01 26.27
C GLY A 153 8.32 -38.44 27.01
N ALA A 154 8.07 -37.92 28.21
CA ALA A 154 6.85 -38.21 28.98
C ALA A 154 5.59 -37.52 28.41
N ILE A 155 5.71 -36.31 27.84
CA ILE A 155 4.58 -35.61 27.21
C ILE A 155 4.20 -36.27 25.88
N VAL A 156 5.19 -36.61 25.04
CA VAL A 156 4.94 -37.28 23.75
C VAL A 156 4.52 -38.73 23.96
N GLY A 157 5.19 -39.46 24.85
CA GLY A 157 4.82 -40.84 25.21
C GLY A 157 3.49 -40.92 25.96
N GLY A 158 3.20 -39.97 26.84
CA GLY A 158 1.94 -39.89 27.58
C GLY A 158 0.74 -39.55 26.70
N SER A 159 0.92 -38.75 25.64
CA SER A 159 -0.15 -38.43 24.69
C SER A 159 -0.54 -39.66 23.83
N VAL A 160 0.43 -40.50 23.46
CA VAL A 160 0.18 -41.76 22.74
C VAL A 160 -0.52 -42.79 23.62
N ILE A 161 -0.08 -42.93 24.89
CA ILE A 161 -0.72 -43.87 25.84
C ILE A 161 -2.11 -43.37 26.25
N GLY A 162 -2.29 -42.06 26.46
CA GLY A 162 -3.59 -41.46 26.79
C GLY A 162 -4.61 -41.62 25.67
N GLY A 163 -4.20 -41.49 24.40
CA GLY A 163 -5.04 -41.79 23.24
C GLY A 163 -5.45 -43.26 23.17
N LEU A 164 -4.49 -44.19 23.34
CA LEU A 164 -4.75 -45.63 23.34
C LEU A 164 -5.67 -46.08 24.48
N VAL A 165 -5.55 -45.48 25.67
CA VAL A 165 -6.40 -45.80 26.82
C VAL A 165 -7.81 -45.22 26.63
N LEU A 166 -7.96 -44.03 26.07
CA LEU A 166 -9.28 -43.45 25.76
C LEU A 166 -10.01 -44.21 24.65
N ASP A 167 -9.28 -44.68 23.63
CA ASP A 167 -9.85 -45.54 22.58
C ASP A 167 -10.26 -46.91 23.11
N PHE A 168 -9.62 -47.42 24.17
CA PHE A 168 -10.01 -48.66 24.84
C PHE A 168 -11.17 -48.50 25.83
N TYR A 169 -11.36 -47.29 26.38
CA TYR A 169 -12.36 -47.01 27.43
C TYR A 169 -13.63 -46.32 26.91
N SER A 170 -13.77 -46.14 25.60
CA SER A 170 -15.02 -45.75 24.94
C SER A 170 -15.72 -46.98 24.37
N PRO A 171 -16.47 -47.77 25.18
CA PRO A 171 -17.29 -48.84 24.67
C PRO A 171 -18.43 -48.24 23.83
N ASN A 172 -18.58 -48.71 22.60
CA ASN A 172 -19.83 -48.57 21.85
C ASN A 172 -20.97 -49.27 22.59
#